data_AF-A0A2E2U792-F1
#
_entry.id   AF-A0A2E2U792-F1
#
_cell.length_a   1.000
_cell.length_b   1.000
_cell.length_c   1.000
_cell.angle_alpha   90.00
_cell.angle_beta   90.00
_cell.angle_gamma   90.00
#
_symmetry.space_group_name_H-M   'P 1'
#
loop_
_entity.id
_entity.type
_entity.pdbx_description
1 polymer ?
#
loop_
_entity_poly.entity_id
_entity_poly.type
_entity_poly.pdbx_seq_one_letter_code
_entity_poly.pdbx_strand_id
1 'polypeptide(L)'
;MKLILLVSLTVIFSNLALASIEKIENEFKTLGLKNVSVSKIRPTRLQNLREKEDRYYLEVKFGKLTRTEFEMLKNKFGHFSQVPYSSRRDYQLLDFLHPAMQAVANQTFKSQYSSMDGYFDYEGDNIPVELYMLERNGIGSFTNCWNTTLEITRMLTPHANLFEQTFHMYWPGRWQTDDLLNNEDYGQKISRKDLEYGDTVIVNSIEHAMGGLDYMLRHTAIALTPNLVFEKTDAGDNDAYRISLLEDVIQKYEGIFTVEDELQIIYKKLSDSEKAEIPTPVAGDIFGAELRELAQGHFPHVNFNSLSVGCETRMGGGCDQILTEVHRAGVRIYSRTGRGILLAPQKVLRRFQSL
;
A
#
# COMPACT_ATOMS: atom_id res chain seq x y z
N MET A 1 14.53 -36.91 25.86
CA MET A 1 13.17 -36.45 25.50
C MET A 1 13.08 -35.03 24.92
N LYS A 2 14.04 -34.11 25.10
CA LYS A 2 13.99 -32.76 24.50
C LYS A 2 14.31 -32.67 22.98
N LEU A 3 14.97 -33.70 22.42
CA LEU A 3 15.39 -33.70 21.01
C LEU A 3 14.26 -34.07 20.03
N ILE A 4 13.28 -34.87 20.48
CA ILE A 4 12.15 -35.32 19.64
C ILE A 4 11.13 -34.18 19.44
N LEU A 5 10.99 -33.27 20.41
CA LEU A 5 10.06 -32.14 20.29
C LEU A 5 10.53 -31.09 19.27
N LEU A 6 11.85 -30.92 19.11
CA LEU A 6 12.42 -29.93 18.20
C LEU A 6 12.26 -30.33 16.73
N VAL A 7 12.47 -31.62 16.42
CA VAL A 7 12.32 -32.16 15.05
C VAL A 7 10.87 -32.09 14.58
N SER A 8 9.91 -32.42 15.47
CA SER A 8 8.47 -32.34 15.17
C SER A 8 8.01 -30.91 14.86
N LEU A 9 8.55 -29.90 15.55
CA LEU A 9 8.15 -28.51 15.33
C LEU A 9 8.64 -27.96 13.98
N THR A 10 9.88 -28.25 13.57
CA THR A 10 10.42 -27.85 12.25
C THR A 10 9.68 -28.46 11.07
N VAL A 11 9.18 -29.68 11.20
CA VAL A 11 8.39 -30.35 10.15
C VAL A 11 7.02 -29.69 9.99
N ILE A 12 6.37 -29.28 11.08
CA ILE A 12 5.05 -28.65 11.04
C ILE A 12 5.08 -27.27 10.35
N PHE A 13 6.06 -26.41 10.66
CA PHE A 13 6.16 -25.09 10.03
C PHE A 13 6.56 -25.14 8.55
N SER A 14 7.34 -26.14 8.14
CA SER A 14 7.67 -26.36 6.72
C SER A 14 6.44 -26.74 5.91
N ASN A 15 5.53 -27.56 6.48
CA ASN A 15 4.32 -28.02 5.81
C ASN A 15 3.29 -26.90 5.57
N LEU A 16 3.17 -25.91 6.47
CA LEU A 16 2.23 -24.79 6.32
C LEU A 16 2.65 -23.80 5.22
N ALA A 17 3.95 -23.49 5.13
CA ALA A 17 4.47 -22.61 4.08
C ALA A 17 4.40 -23.25 2.67
N LEU A 18 4.52 -24.57 2.60
CA LEU A 18 4.35 -25.33 1.35
C LEU A 18 2.87 -25.36 0.91
N ALA A 19 1.94 -25.54 1.84
CA ALA A 19 0.51 -25.61 1.55
C ALA A 19 -0.04 -24.29 0.95
N SER A 20 0.41 -23.13 1.44
CA SER A 20 -0.03 -21.82 0.92
C SER A 20 0.51 -21.53 -0.49
N ILE A 21 1.75 -21.92 -0.78
CA ILE A 21 2.34 -21.83 -2.13
C ILE A 21 1.59 -22.74 -3.10
N GLU A 22 1.36 -24.00 -2.71
CA GLU A 22 0.63 -24.97 -3.53
C GLU A 22 -0.79 -24.50 -3.84
N LYS A 23 -1.45 -23.83 -2.89
CA LYS A 23 -2.77 -23.23 -3.08
C LYS A 23 -2.79 -22.20 -4.21
N ILE A 24 -1.80 -21.30 -4.26
CA ILE A 24 -1.68 -20.31 -5.35
C ILE A 24 -1.42 -21.01 -6.69
N GLU A 25 -0.50 -21.97 -6.72
CA GLU A 25 -0.22 -22.69 -7.94
C GLU A 25 -1.45 -23.42 -8.47
N ASN A 26 -2.20 -24.09 -7.59
CA ASN A 26 -3.41 -24.81 -7.93
C ASN A 26 -4.52 -23.87 -8.41
N GLU A 27 -4.64 -22.67 -7.82
CA GLU A 27 -5.55 -21.63 -8.28
C GLU A 27 -5.32 -21.29 -9.76
N PHE A 28 -4.07 -20.99 -10.14
CA PHE A 28 -3.71 -20.68 -11.52
C PHE A 28 -3.76 -21.91 -12.45
N LYS A 29 -3.42 -23.11 -11.94
CA LYS A 29 -3.56 -24.37 -12.71
C LYS A 29 -5.02 -24.69 -13.04
N THR A 30 -5.96 -24.32 -12.16
CA THR A 30 -7.40 -24.49 -12.40
C THR A 30 -7.91 -23.55 -13.49
N LEU A 31 -7.22 -22.41 -13.71
CA LEU A 31 -7.40 -21.56 -14.88
C LEU A 31 -6.77 -22.15 -16.16
N GLY A 32 -6.16 -23.34 -16.10
CA GLY A 32 -5.56 -24.00 -17.27
C GLY A 32 -4.10 -23.69 -17.52
N LEU A 33 -3.42 -22.97 -16.62
CA LEU A 33 -2.00 -22.66 -16.73
C LEU A 33 -1.13 -23.86 -16.33
N LYS A 34 -0.23 -24.29 -17.22
CA LYS A 34 0.54 -25.53 -17.02
C LYS A 34 1.86 -25.34 -16.27
N ASN A 35 2.51 -24.19 -16.44
CA ASN A 35 3.89 -23.94 -15.99
C ASN A 35 3.96 -22.88 -14.88
N VAL A 36 3.00 -22.93 -13.94
CA VAL A 36 2.97 -21.99 -12.81
C VAL A 36 4.01 -22.40 -11.79
N SER A 37 4.85 -21.45 -11.37
CA SER A 37 5.76 -21.62 -10.23
C SER A 37 5.70 -20.38 -9.34
N VAL A 38 5.62 -20.60 -8.03
CA VAL A 38 5.58 -19.52 -7.03
C VAL A 38 6.81 -19.61 -6.13
N SER A 39 7.42 -18.47 -5.80
CA SER A 39 8.61 -18.41 -4.96
C SER A 39 8.60 -17.22 -4.01
N LYS A 40 8.97 -17.44 -2.74
CA LYS A 40 9.24 -16.37 -1.76
C LYS A 40 10.70 -15.90 -1.91
N ILE A 41 10.91 -14.71 -2.46
CA ILE A 41 12.23 -14.11 -2.59
C ILE A 41 12.52 -13.29 -1.33
N ARG A 42 13.72 -13.45 -0.74
CA ARG A 42 14.12 -12.79 0.52
C ARG A 42 15.38 -11.91 0.34
N PRO A 43 15.25 -10.73 -0.26
CA PRO A 43 16.37 -9.82 -0.49
C PRO A 43 16.99 -9.35 0.82
N THR A 44 18.29 -9.09 0.82
CA THR A 44 19.05 -8.67 2.02
C THR A 44 18.42 -7.45 2.71
N ARG A 45 17.90 -6.50 1.93
CA ARG A 45 17.26 -5.28 2.44
C ARG A 45 16.05 -5.57 3.33
N LEU A 46 15.33 -6.67 3.09
CA LEU A 46 14.13 -7.03 3.85
C LEU A 46 14.44 -7.88 5.09
N GLN A 47 15.65 -8.44 5.21
CA GLN A 47 15.96 -9.43 6.25
C GLN A 47 15.92 -8.87 7.67
N ASN A 48 16.11 -7.55 7.82
CA ASN A 48 16.13 -6.86 9.11
C ASN A 48 14.77 -6.28 9.51
N LEU A 49 13.72 -6.45 8.70
CA LEU A 49 12.38 -6.02 9.08
C LEU A 49 11.91 -6.82 10.30
N ARG A 50 11.22 -6.15 11.21
CA ARG A 50 10.80 -6.72 12.50
C ARG A 50 9.97 -7.99 12.28
N GLU A 51 8.90 -7.87 11.51
CA GLU A 51 7.99 -8.97 11.24
C GLU A 51 8.53 -9.89 10.14
N LYS A 52 8.46 -11.21 10.35
CA LYS A 52 9.03 -12.21 9.42
C LYS A 52 8.26 -12.26 8.11
N GLU A 53 6.96 -11.97 8.17
CA GLU A 53 6.03 -11.87 7.06
C GLU A 53 6.44 -10.75 6.11
N ASP A 54 7.12 -9.70 6.59
CA ASP A 54 7.59 -8.57 5.79
C ASP A 54 8.92 -8.83 5.06
N ARG A 55 9.61 -9.93 5.37
CA ARG A 55 10.99 -10.19 4.91
C ARG A 55 11.10 -10.78 3.49
N TYR A 56 10.03 -10.71 2.70
CA TYR A 56 9.98 -11.36 1.39
C TYR A 56 9.04 -10.65 0.41
N TYR A 57 9.11 -11.01 -0.86
CA TYR A 57 8.03 -10.79 -1.83
C TYR A 57 7.78 -12.08 -2.62
N LEU A 58 6.58 -12.24 -3.18
CA LEU A 58 6.25 -13.35 -4.05
C LEU A 58 6.62 -13.05 -5.50
N GLU A 59 7.30 -14.02 -6.11
CA GLU A 59 7.44 -14.12 -7.55
C GLU A 59 6.53 -15.24 -8.06
N VAL A 60 5.54 -14.89 -8.89
CA VAL A 60 4.64 -15.86 -9.53
C VAL A 60 4.94 -15.86 -11.02
N LYS A 61 5.61 -16.92 -11.49
CA LYS A 61 5.97 -17.11 -12.89
C LYS A 61 4.98 -18.04 -13.57
N PHE A 62 4.61 -17.70 -14.80
CA PHE A 62 3.78 -18.53 -15.67
C PHE A 62 4.57 -19.15 -16.83
N GLY A 63 5.80 -18.69 -17.06
CA GLY A 63 6.64 -19.12 -18.18
C GLY A 63 6.07 -18.63 -19.52
N LYS A 64 6.34 -19.37 -20.60
CA LYS A 64 5.80 -19.07 -21.93
C LYS A 64 4.32 -19.42 -22.00
N LEU A 65 3.54 -18.49 -22.55
CA LEU A 65 2.10 -18.62 -22.68
C LEU A 65 1.65 -18.78 -24.13
N THR A 66 0.60 -19.57 -24.34
CA THR A 66 -0.22 -19.51 -25.55
C THR A 66 -0.99 -18.19 -25.60
N ARG A 67 -1.48 -17.81 -26.79
CA ARG A 67 -2.29 -16.59 -26.92
C ARG A 67 -3.53 -16.64 -26.03
N THR A 68 -4.18 -17.81 -25.95
CA THR A 68 -5.38 -18.02 -25.14
C THR A 68 -5.11 -17.83 -23.65
N GLU A 69 -4.05 -18.44 -23.12
CA GLU A 69 -3.66 -18.27 -21.71
C GLU A 69 -3.32 -16.80 -21.40
N PHE A 70 -2.63 -16.12 -22.32
CA PHE A 70 -2.30 -14.71 -22.17
C PHE A 70 -3.55 -13.81 -22.12
N GLU A 71 -4.49 -13.96 -23.05
CA GLU A 71 -5.72 -13.16 -23.06
C GLU A 71 -6.62 -13.46 -21.86
N MET A 72 -6.68 -14.72 -21.43
CA MET A 72 -7.40 -15.12 -20.22
C MET A 72 -6.83 -14.42 -18.98
N LEU A 73 -5.50 -14.43 -18.80
CA LEU A 73 -4.86 -13.70 -17.69
C LEU A 73 -5.10 -12.20 -17.81
N LYS A 74 -4.97 -11.63 -19.01
CA LYS A 74 -5.24 -10.22 -19.25
C LYS A 74 -6.68 -9.83 -18.87
N ASN A 75 -7.66 -10.68 -19.20
CA ASN A 75 -9.06 -10.50 -18.80
C ASN A 75 -9.26 -10.65 -17.28
N LYS A 76 -8.65 -11.65 -16.66
CA LYS A 76 -8.74 -11.88 -15.21
C LYS A 76 -8.26 -10.68 -14.39
N PHE A 77 -7.28 -9.92 -14.91
CA PHE A 77 -6.74 -8.71 -14.29
C PHE A 77 -7.23 -7.42 -14.96
N GLY A 78 -8.47 -7.40 -15.49
CA GLY A 78 -9.18 -6.18 -15.89
C GLY A 78 -8.66 -5.47 -17.14
N HIS A 79 -7.86 -6.14 -17.98
CA HIS A 79 -7.29 -5.59 -19.22
C HIS A 79 -6.38 -4.35 -19.07
N PHE A 80 -5.97 -3.99 -17.86
CA PHE A 80 -5.14 -2.81 -17.62
C PHE A 80 -3.72 -2.93 -18.22
N SER A 81 -3.16 -4.14 -18.24
CA SER A 81 -1.79 -4.35 -18.73
C SER A 81 -1.63 -4.02 -20.22
N GLN A 82 -0.57 -3.30 -20.53
CA GLN A 82 -0.13 -2.94 -21.88
C GLN A 82 1.07 -3.80 -22.35
N VAL A 83 1.39 -4.86 -21.61
CA VAL A 83 2.42 -5.83 -22.03
C VAL A 83 1.96 -6.54 -23.30
N PRO A 84 2.75 -6.56 -24.39
CA PRO A 84 2.35 -7.27 -25.61
C PRO A 84 2.52 -8.79 -25.48
N TYR A 85 1.67 -9.52 -26.19
CA TYR A 85 1.81 -10.95 -26.35
C TYR A 85 3.04 -11.32 -27.22
N SER A 86 3.77 -12.35 -26.80
CA SER A 86 4.86 -13.00 -27.51
C SER A 86 4.99 -14.43 -27.00
N SER A 87 4.88 -15.41 -27.90
CA SER A 87 5.01 -16.84 -27.56
C SER A 87 6.40 -17.24 -27.04
N ARG A 88 7.39 -16.36 -27.18
CA ARG A 88 8.78 -16.60 -26.75
C ARG A 88 9.10 -15.98 -25.39
N ARG A 89 8.23 -15.10 -24.87
CA ARG A 89 8.46 -14.40 -23.60
C ARG A 89 8.06 -15.28 -22.43
N ASP A 90 8.87 -15.26 -21.38
CA ASP A 90 8.47 -15.77 -20.07
C ASP A 90 7.68 -14.69 -19.32
N TYR A 91 6.44 -15.03 -18.96
CA TYR A 91 5.50 -14.16 -18.28
C TYR A 91 5.47 -14.43 -16.78
N GLN A 92 5.13 -13.40 -16.03
CA GLN A 92 4.86 -13.46 -14.59
C GLN A 92 3.60 -12.68 -14.24
N LEU A 93 3.04 -12.88 -13.04
CA LEU A 93 1.86 -12.17 -12.55
C LEU A 93 1.99 -10.65 -12.71
N LEU A 94 3.17 -10.11 -12.40
CA LEU A 94 3.44 -8.68 -12.52
C LEU A 94 3.17 -8.15 -13.95
N ASP A 95 3.35 -8.95 -15.00
CA ASP A 95 3.07 -8.52 -16.37
C ASP A 95 1.59 -8.25 -16.66
N PHE A 96 0.67 -8.68 -15.78
CA PHE A 96 -0.78 -8.55 -15.99
C PHE A 96 -1.43 -7.52 -15.07
N LEU A 97 -0.71 -7.02 -14.06
CA LEU A 97 -1.22 -6.03 -13.11
C LEU A 97 -1.36 -4.63 -13.74
N HIS A 98 -2.05 -3.73 -13.04
CA HIS A 98 -2.14 -2.31 -13.40
C HIS A 98 -0.73 -1.68 -13.54
N PRO A 99 -0.47 -0.82 -14.55
CA PRO A 99 0.84 -0.20 -14.77
C PRO A 99 1.43 0.49 -13.53
N ALA A 100 0.60 1.08 -12.66
CA ALA A 100 1.08 1.68 -11.42
C ALA A 100 1.67 0.64 -10.45
N MET A 101 1.00 -0.51 -10.28
CA MET A 101 1.53 -1.63 -9.49
C MET A 101 2.84 -2.15 -10.10
N GLN A 102 2.90 -2.28 -11.44
CA GLN A 102 4.10 -2.71 -12.15
C GLN A 102 5.29 -1.77 -11.90
N ALA A 103 5.01 -0.46 -11.85
CA ALA A 103 6.02 0.57 -11.72
C ALA A 103 6.63 0.63 -10.32
N VAL A 104 5.92 0.21 -9.28
CA VAL A 104 6.38 0.29 -7.87
C VAL A 104 6.68 -1.07 -7.24
N ALA A 105 6.18 -2.18 -7.81
CA ALA A 105 6.42 -3.52 -7.27
C ALA A 105 7.92 -3.81 -7.07
N ASN A 106 8.21 -4.54 -6.00
CA ASN A 106 9.54 -4.97 -5.58
C ASN A 106 10.52 -3.80 -5.40
N GLN A 107 10.01 -2.68 -4.88
CA GLN A 107 10.78 -1.51 -4.51
C GLN A 107 10.40 -1.05 -3.10
N THR A 108 11.31 -0.37 -2.43
CA THR A 108 10.99 0.44 -1.25
C THR A 108 10.93 1.91 -1.64
N PHE A 109 10.36 2.75 -0.79
CA PHE A 109 10.35 4.19 -0.95
C PHE A 109 10.97 4.84 0.28
N LYS A 110 12.10 5.51 0.08
CA LYS A 110 12.81 6.22 1.13
C LYS A 110 12.01 7.44 1.55
N SER A 111 11.67 7.53 2.82
CA SER A 111 10.98 8.66 3.43
C SER A 111 11.87 9.88 3.49
N GLN A 112 11.25 11.05 3.49
CA GLN A 112 11.93 12.30 3.76
C GLN A 112 11.16 13.00 4.85
N TYR A 113 11.88 13.49 5.85
CA TYR A 113 11.30 14.20 6.97
C TYR A 113 12.11 15.47 7.19
N SER A 114 11.41 16.58 7.28
CA SER A 114 11.98 17.86 7.66
C SER A 114 11.46 18.17 9.05
N SER A 115 12.30 17.97 10.05
CA SER A 115 12.08 18.50 11.40
C SER A 115 12.51 19.95 11.45
N MET A 116 11.93 20.70 12.37
CA MET A 116 12.41 22.04 12.65
C MET A 116 13.63 21.99 13.55
N ASP A 117 14.69 22.72 13.19
CA ASP A 117 15.80 23.01 14.09
C ASP A 117 15.51 24.36 14.78
N GLY A 118 15.08 24.32 16.05
CA GLY A 118 14.78 25.51 16.85
C GLY A 118 13.28 25.75 17.10
N TYR A 119 12.97 26.83 17.83
CA TYR A 119 11.61 27.25 18.22
C TYR A 119 11.10 28.33 17.25
N PHE A 120 9.80 28.36 16.94
CA PHE A 120 9.22 29.51 16.24
C PHE A 120 9.24 30.70 17.20
N ASP A 121 10.04 31.72 16.92
CA ASP A 121 10.00 33.00 17.65
C ASP A 121 8.74 33.76 17.23
N TYR A 122 7.59 33.30 17.73
CA TYR A 122 6.30 33.90 17.46
C TYR A 122 5.98 34.90 18.58
N GLU A 123 6.03 36.19 18.26
CA GLU A 123 5.66 37.27 19.17
C GLU A 123 4.13 37.33 19.36
N GLY A 124 3.58 36.38 20.12
CA GLY A 124 2.17 36.35 20.48
C GLY A 124 1.82 35.26 21.49
N ASP A 125 0.90 35.56 22.41
CA ASP A 125 0.47 34.63 23.48
C ASP A 125 -0.27 33.38 22.95
N ASN A 126 -0.64 33.35 21.66
CA ASN A 126 -1.33 32.24 21.01
C ASN A 126 -0.64 31.86 19.70
N ILE A 127 0.13 30.77 19.71
CA ILE A 127 0.70 30.16 18.51
C ILE A 127 -0.44 29.50 17.72
N PRO A 128 -0.63 29.85 16.43
CA PRO A 128 -1.58 29.14 15.56
C PRO A 128 -1.35 27.64 15.58
N VAL A 129 -2.44 26.85 15.62
CA VAL A 129 -2.38 25.38 15.75
C VAL A 129 -1.48 24.78 14.67
N GLU A 130 -1.50 25.33 13.46
CA GLU A 130 -0.70 24.88 12.32
C GLU A 130 0.81 25.03 12.57
N LEU A 131 1.25 26.12 13.22
CA LEU A 131 2.66 26.31 13.60
C LEU A 131 3.07 25.38 14.73
N TYR A 132 2.20 25.21 15.74
CA TYR A 132 2.44 24.25 16.82
C TYR A 132 2.56 22.81 16.29
N MET A 133 1.70 22.43 15.33
CA MET A 133 1.77 21.12 14.68
C MET A 133 3.00 20.99 13.78
N LEU A 134 3.40 22.04 13.06
CA LEU A 134 4.66 22.07 12.31
C LEU A 134 5.89 21.86 13.22
N GLU A 135 5.94 22.56 14.35
CA GLU A 135 7.02 22.44 15.33
C GLU A 135 7.08 21.01 15.89
N ARG A 136 5.93 20.47 16.29
CA ARG A 136 5.84 19.16 16.94
C ARG A 136 6.04 17.99 15.97
N ASN A 137 5.38 18.04 14.83
CA ASN A 137 5.24 16.91 13.91
C ASN A 137 6.07 17.08 12.63
N GLY A 138 6.65 18.25 12.37
CA GLY A 138 7.45 18.52 11.18
C GLY A 138 6.66 18.40 9.87
N ILE A 139 7.40 18.28 8.77
CA ILE A 139 6.84 18.01 7.44
C ILE A 139 7.42 16.72 6.89
N GLY A 140 6.53 15.76 6.64
CA GLY A 140 6.86 14.46 6.12
C GLY A 140 6.66 14.31 4.63
N SER A 141 7.31 13.33 4.02
CA SER A 141 6.91 12.76 2.76
C SER A 141 7.11 11.26 2.84
N PHE A 142 6.00 10.56 3.01
CA PHE A 142 5.96 9.13 3.28
C PHE A 142 4.98 8.47 2.31
N THR A 143 5.02 7.16 2.22
CA THR A 143 3.96 6.33 1.65
C THR A 143 3.75 5.17 2.58
N ASN A 144 2.53 4.64 2.67
CA ASN A 144 2.22 3.50 3.53
C ASN A 144 1.21 2.56 2.83
N CYS A 145 0.72 1.57 3.56
CA CYS A 145 -0.22 0.59 3.03
C CYS A 145 -1.50 1.23 2.49
N TRP A 146 -2.13 2.13 3.24
CA TRP A 146 -3.39 2.74 2.83
C TRP A 146 -3.27 3.86 1.81
N ASN A 147 -2.15 4.60 1.75
CA ASN A 147 -1.81 5.40 0.56
C ASN A 147 -1.81 4.54 -0.70
N THR A 148 -1.13 3.38 -0.64
CA THR A 148 -1.02 2.46 -1.78
C THR A 148 -2.39 1.96 -2.20
N THR A 149 -3.22 1.53 -1.24
CA THR A 149 -4.59 1.08 -1.50
C THR A 149 -5.44 2.18 -2.13
N LEU A 150 -5.50 3.38 -1.52
CA LEU A 150 -6.31 4.48 -2.05
C LEU A 150 -5.90 4.87 -3.47
N GLU A 151 -4.60 5.00 -3.72
CA GLU A 151 -4.11 5.40 -5.03
C GLU A 151 -4.38 4.35 -6.10
N ILE A 152 -4.16 3.08 -5.78
CA ILE A 152 -4.44 2.00 -6.72
C ILE A 152 -5.93 1.88 -6.97
N THR A 153 -6.78 1.89 -5.94
CA THR A 153 -8.24 1.84 -6.11
C THR A 153 -8.73 3.00 -6.98
N ARG A 154 -8.23 4.21 -6.74
CA ARG A 154 -8.57 5.40 -7.55
C ARG A 154 -8.21 5.23 -9.03
N MET A 155 -7.13 4.51 -9.32
CA MET A 155 -6.69 4.23 -10.69
C MET A 155 -7.44 3.07 -11.36
N LEU A 156 -8.05 2.18 -10.56
CA LEU A 156 -8.83 1.04 -11.03
C LEU A 156 -10.32 1.38 -11.25
N THR A 157 -10.81 2.54 -10.80
CA THR A 157 -12.22 2.92 -11.00
C THR A 157 -12.55 3.13 -12.49
N PRO A 158 -13.77 2.79 -12.94
CA PRO A 158 -14.19 2.92 -14.34
C PRO A 158 -14.06 4.34 -14.93
N HIS A 159 -14.13 5.36 -14.08
CA HIS A 159 -14.02 6.77 -14.47
C HIS A 159 -12.56 7.27 -14.50
N ALA A 160 -11.59 6.46 -14.08
CA ALA A 160 -10.19 6.84 -14.11
C ALA A 160 -9.74 7.10 -15.55
N ASN A 161 -9.20 8.29 -15.80
CA ASN A 161 -8.59 8.59 -17.10
C ASN A 161 -7.34 7.71 -17.29
N LEU A 162 -7.45 6.65 -18.09
CA LEU A 162 -6.37 5.72 -18.41
C LEU A 162 -5.14 6.41 -19.03
N PHE A 163 -5.29 7.62 -19.56
CA PHE A 163 -4.19 8.41 -20.15
C PHE A 163 -3.53 9.38 -19.16
N GLU A 164 -4.18 9.65 -18.02
CA GLU A 164 -3.70 10.55 -16.96
C GLU A 164 -3.53 9.83 -15.62
N GLN A 165 -2.88 8.68 -15.68
CA GLN A 165 -2.55 7.89 -14.51
C GLN A 165 -1.41 8.56 -13.74
N THR A 166 -1.73 9.21 -12.63
CA THR A 166 -0.74 9.81 -11.71
C THR A 166 -0.78 9.04 -10.41
N PHE A 167 0.36 8.61 -9.90
CA PHE A 167 0.54 7.99 -8.59
C PHE A 167 1.04 9.06 -7.59
N HIS A 168 0.30 9.27 -6.51
CA HIS A 168 0.61 10.24 -5.46
C HIS A 168 1.31 9.55 -4.28
N MET A 169 2.48 10.03 -3.93
CA MET A 169 3.23 9.60 -2.76
C MET A 169 2.97 10.59 -1.63
N TYR A 170 2.21 10.16 -0.63
CA TYR A 170 1.87 10.95 0.56
C TYR A 170 1.39 10.05 1.71
N TRP A 171 1.25 10.63 2.90
CA TRP A 171 0.60 9.99 4.03
C TRP A 171 -0.84 10.54 4.15
N PRO A 172 -1.85 9.85 3.64
CA PRO A 172 -3.23 10.16 3.99
C PRO A 172 -3.43 9.90 5.49
N GLY A 173 -4.06 10.84 6.19
CA GLY A 173 -4.37 10.65 7.60
C GLY A 173 -5.22 9.41 7.82
N ARG A 174 -4.92 8.65 8.86
CA ARG A 174 -5.64 7.43 9.19
C ARG A 174 -7.13 7.66 9.37
N TRP A 175 -7.54 8.75 10.02
CA TRP A 175 -8.95 9.03 10.28
C TRP A 175 -9.71 9.19 8.95
N GLN A 176 -9.26 10.06 8.05
CA GLN A 176 -9.92 10.26 6.76
C GLN A 176 -9.95 8.98 5.92
N THR A 177 -8.88 8.19 6.01
CA THR A 177 -8.79 6.91 5.32
C THR A 177 -9.79 5.91 5.89
N ASP A 178 -9.87 5.79 7.21
CA ASP A 178 -10.77 4.88 7.91
C ASP A 178 -12.24 5.24 7.62
N ASP A 179 -12.59 6.53 7.71
CA ASP A 179 -13.92 7.03 7.35
C ASP A 179 -14.30 6.61 5.93
N LEU A 180 -13.42 6.81 4.96
CA LEU A 180 -13.67 6.46 3.57
C LEU A 180 -13.79 4.93 3.38
N LEU A 181 -12.87 4.15 3.97
CA LEU A 181 -12.83 2.71 3.80
C LEU A 181 -13.97 2.00 4.53
N ASN A 182 -14.44 2.52 5.67
CA ASN A 182 -15.53 1.93 6.45
C ASN A 182 -16.91 2.41 6.00
N ASN A 183 -17.02 3.58 5.35
CA ASN A 183 -18.29 4.07 4.82
C ASN A 183 -18.93 3.08 3.83
N GLU A 184 -20.19 2.75 4.07
CA GLU A 184 -20.95 1.76 3.28
C GLU A 184 -21.40 2.31 1.92
N ASP A 185 -21.43 3.63 1.73
CA ASP A 185 -21.70 4.26 0.44
C ASP A 185 -20.53 4.11 -0.55
N TYR A 186 -19.31 3.91 -0.05
CA TYR A 186 -18.08 3.85 -0.86
C TYR A 186 -17.71 2.43 -1.30
N GLY A 187 -18.46 1.40 -0.87
CA GLY A 187 -18.31 0.07 -1.41
C GLY A 187 -18.97 -1.04 -0.61
N GLN A 188 -19.11 -2.20 -1.25
CA GLN A 188 -19.83 -3.34 -0.70
C GLN A 188 -18.89 -4.26 0.07
N LYS A 189 -19.27 -4.65 1.30
CA LYS A 189 -18.61 -5.73 2.04
C LYS A 189 -18.86 -7.07 1.33
N ILE A 190 -17.81 -7.82 1.11
CA ILE A 190 -17.83 -9.14 0.44
C ILE A 190 -17.16 -10.20 1.30
N SER A 191 -17.30 -11.47 0.91
CA SER A 191 -16.61 -12.56 1.60
C SER A 191 -15.26 -12.84 0.94
N ARG A 192 -14.32 -13.43 1.69
CA ARG A 192 -12.97 -13.75 1.17
C ARG A 192 -12.99 -14.57 -0.12
N LYS A 193 -13.93 -15.52 -0.26
CA LYS A 193 -14.03 -16.38 -1.44
C LYS A 193 -14.51 -15.63 -2.70
N ASP A 194 -15.14 -14.47 -2.50
CA ASP A 194 -15.66 -13.63 -3.57
C ASP A 194 -14.68 -12.50 -3.92
N LEU A 195 -13.47 -12.49 -3.32
CA LEU A 195 -12.42 -11.52 -3.63
C LEU A 195 -11.96 -11.65 -5.09
N GLU A 196 -11.97 -10.52 -5.79
CA GLU A 196 -11.49 -10.35 -7.14
C GLU A 196 -10.33 -9.36 -7.22
N TYR A 197 -9.77 -9.22 -8.42
CA TYR A 197 -8.70 -8.27 -8.67
C TYR A 197 -9.20 -6.84 -8.46
N GLY A 198 -8.49 -6.08 -7.62
CA GLY A 198 -8.82 -4.68 -7.33
C GLY A 198 -9.69 -4.47 -6.09
N ASP A 199 -10.24 -5.54 -5.50
CA ASP A 199 -10.91 -5.44 -4.22
C ASP A 199 -9.93 -5.06 -3.11
N THR A 200 -10.45 -4.50 -2.02
CA THR A 200 -9.65 -4.03 -0.89
C THR A 200 -9.76 -4.99 0.29
N VAL A 201 -8.62 -5.31 0.88
CA VAL A 201 -8.50 -5.97 2.18
C VAL A 201 -8.19 -4.90 3.21
N ILE A 202 -8.96 -4.87 4.29
CA ILE A 202 -8.83 -3.91 5.39
C ILE A 202 -8.61 -4.71 6.67
N VAL A 203 -7.60 -4.32 7.44
CA VAL A 203 -7.28 -4.90 8.74
C VAL A 203 -7.46 -3.82 9.79
N ASN A 204 -8.43 -4.02 10.67
CA ASN A 204 -8.72 -3.14 11.80
C ASN A 204 -8.46 -3.88 13.11
N SER A 205 -8.02 -3.17 14.14
CA SER A 205 -8.12 -3.65 15.52
C SER A 205 -9.25 -2.94 16.23
N ILE A 206 -9.91 -3.64 17.14
CA ILE A 206 -10.88 -3.06 18.06
C ILE A 206 -10.19 -2.88 19.40
N GLU A 207 -9.97 -1.62 19.80
CA GLU A 207 -9.38 -1.27 21.10
C GLU A 207 -10.49 -0.91 22.10
N HIS A 208 -10.36 -1.39 23.34
CA HIS A 208 -11.23 -0.99 24.44
C HIS A 208 -10.74 0.32 25.07
N ALA A 209 -11.17 1.46 24.54
CA ALA A 209 -10.89 2.77 25.13
C ALA A 209 -11.88 3.08 26.27
N MET A 210 -11.52 4.00 27.17
CA MET A 210 -12.33 4.39 28.36
C MET A 210 -13.72 5.01 28.05
N GLY A 211 -14.18 4.98 26.80
CA GLY A 211 -15.49 5.47 26.36
C GLY A 211 -16.21 4.61 25.31
N GLY A 212 -15.67 3.43 24.94
CA GLY A 212 -16.28 2.56 23.93
C GLY A 212 -15.27 1.72 23.15
N LEU A 213 -15.77 1.00 22.14
CA LEU A 213 -14.95 0.28 21.16
C LEU A 213 -14.41 1.29 20.15
N ASP A 214 -13.08 1.38 20.02
CA ASP A 214 -12.43 2.20 19.00
C ASP A 214 -11.91 1.30 17.88
N TYR A 215 -12.32 1.57 16.64
CA TYR A 215 -11.88 0.84 15.46
C TYR A 215 -10.66 1.54 14.89
N MET A 216 -9.51 0.88 14.92
CA MET A 216 -8.28 1.46 14.43
C MET A 216 -7.80 0.73 13.17
N LEU A 217 -7.75 1.46 12.06
CA LEU A 217 -7.12 0.99 10.84
C LEU A 217 -5.65 0.63 11.08
N ARG A 218 -5.29 -0.63 10.80
CA ARG A 218 -3.93 -1.16 10.95
C ARG A 218 -3.26 -1.41 9.63
N HIS A 219 -4.01 -1.86 8.64
CA HIS A 219 -3.46 -2.20 7.34
C HIS A 219 -4.50 -2.19 6.24
N THR A 220 -4.01 -2.02 5.03
CA THR A 220 -4.81 -2.27 3.83
C THR A 220 -3.97 -2.88 2.73
N ALA A 221 -4.62 -3.61 1.84
CA ALA A 221 -3.99 -4.16 0.64
C ALA A 221 -5.01 -4.29 -0.49
N ILE A 222 -4.52 -4.41 -1.72
CA ILE A 222 -5.34 -4.67 -2.89
C ILE A 222 -5.29 -6.15 -3.23
N ALA A 223 -6.45 -6.81 -3.27
CA ALA A 223 -6.56 -8.19 -3.70
C ALA A 223 -6.13 -8.34 -5.17
N LEU A 224 -5.26 -9.32 -5.40
CA LEU A 224 -4.94 -9.81 -6.73
C LEU A 224 -5.76 -11.06 -7.04
N THR A 225 -5.89 -11.91 -6.04
CA THR A 225 -6.75 -13.10 -6.02
C THR A 225 -7.21 -13.37 -4.58
N PRO A 226 -8.08 -14.37 -4.31
CA PRO A 226 -8.45 -14.74 -2.94
C PRO A 226 -7.29 -15.15 -2.02
N ASN A 227 -6.09 -15.36 -2.58
CA ASN A 227 -4.89 -15.78 -1.84
C ASN A 227 -3.71 -14.80 -1.97
N LEU A 228 -3.80 -13.82 -2.87
CA LEU A 228 -2.72 -12.90 -3.19
C LEU A 228 -3.16 -11.46 -3.02
N VAL A 229 -2.29 -10.64 -2.45
CA VAL A 229 -2.48 -9.19 -2.35
C VAL A 229 -1.28 -8.43 -2.89
N PHE A 230 -1.52 -7.21 -3.31
CA PHE A 230 -0.52 -6.18 -3.55
C PHE A 230 -0.60 -5.13 -2.45
N GLU A 231 0.52 -4.84 -1.80
CA GLU A 231 0.58 -3.97 -0.64
C GLU A 231 1.88 -3.18 -0.59
N LYS A 232 1.91 -2.13 0.23
CA LYS A 232 3.12 -1.66 0.89
C LYS A 232 3.08 -2.14 2.34
N THR A 233 4.16 -2.73 2.86
CA THR A 233 4.13 -3.44 4.17
C THR A 233 3.94 -2.55 5.39
N ASP A 234 4.51 -1.35 5.34
CA ASP A 234 4.42 -0.28 6.34
C ASP A 234 5.01 1.01 5.73
N ALA A 235 5.16 2.06 6.52
CA ALA A 235 5.67 3.35 6.07
C ALA A 235 7.20 3.49 6.07
N GLY A 236 7.94 2.51 6.59
CA GLY A 236 9.39 2.61 6.72
C GLY A 236 10.15 2.57 5.39
N ASP A 237 11.40 3.01 5.43
CA ASP A 237 12.30 3.11 4.27
C ASP A 237 12.64 1.73 3.65
N ASN A 238 12.53 0.68 4.46
CA ASN A 238 12.79 -0.70 4.04
C ASN A 238 11.50 -1.47 3.73
N ASP A 239 10.34 -0.85 3.96
CA ASP A 239 9.05 -1.45 3.68
C ASP A 239 8.77 -1.44 2.18
N ALA A 240 8.46 -2.62 1.66
CA ALA A 240 8.36 -2.86 0.24
C ALA A 240 6.94 -2.70 -0.28
N TYR A 241 6.81 -2.17 -1.48
CA TYR A 241 5.71 -2.50 -2.37
C TYR A 241 5.91 -3.92 -2.90
N ARG A 242 4.97 -4.82 -2.67
CA ARG A 242 5.17 -6.23 -3.00
C ARG A 242 3.87 -6.98 -3.26
N ILE A 243 4.02 -8.16 -3.85
CA ILE A 243 3.00 -9.19 -3.90
C ILE A 243 3.23 -10.13 -2.71
N SER A 244 2.17 -10.42 -1.96
CA SER A 244 2.23 -11.22 -0.72
C SER A 244 1.12 -12.26 -0.68
N LEU A 245 1.30 -13.26 0.19
CA LEU A 245 0.19 -14.11 0.63
C LEU A 245 -0.76 -13.28 1.49
N LEU A 246 -2.07 -13.31 1.18
CA LEU A 246 -3.09 -12.73 2.05
C LEU A 246 -3.03 -13.34 3.46
N GLU A 247 -2.76 -14.64 3.56
CA GLU A 247 -2.68 -15.34 4.83
C GLU A 247 -1.51 -14.86 5.70
N ASP A 248 -0.34 -14.60 5.11
CA ASP A 248 0.80 -14.03 5.85
C ASP A 248 0.48 -12.61 6.33
N VAL A 249 -0.24 -11.80 5.53
CA VAL A 249 -0.68 -10.47 5.97
C VAL A 249 -1.61 -10.57 7.18
N ILE A 250 -2.59 -11.48 7.17
CA ILE A 250 -3.51 -11.68 8.30
C ILE A 250 -2.72 -12.18 9.53
N GLN A 251 -1.85 -13.18 9.35
CA GLN A 251 -1.05 -13.77 10.42
C GLN A 251 -0.13 -12.74 11.11
N LYS A 252 0.46 -11.80 10.34
CA LYS A 252 1.26 -10.69 10.89
C LYS A 252 0.48 -9.96 11.97
N TYR A 253 -0.77 -9.57 11.70
CA TYR A 253 -1.56 -8.78 12.64
C TYR A 253 -2.16 -9.64 13.76
N GLU A 254 -2.55 -10.89 13.50
CA GLU A 254 -2.94 -11.83 14.55
C GLU A 254 -1.82 -12.05 15.58
N GLY A 255 -0.55 -12.00 15.16
CA GLY A 255 0.61 -12.15 16.06
C GLY A 255 0.98 -10.88 16.84
N ILE A 256 0.51 -9.70 16.41
CA ILE A 256 0.81 -8.41 17.05
C ILE A 256 -0.19 -8.09 18.17
N PHE A 257 -1.46 -8.42 17.97
CA PHE A 257 -2.54 -8.04 18.88
C PHE A 257 -2.74 -9.06 20.01
N THR A 258 -3.02 -8.55 21.20
CA THR A 258 -3.24 -9.39 22.39
C THR A 258 -4.66 -9.94 22.42
N VAL A 259 -4.95 -10.87 23.34
CA VAL A 259 -6.31 -11.44 23.51
C VAL A 259 -7.37 -10.37 23.80
N GLU A 260 -6.96 -9.19 24.28
CA GLU A 260 -7.86 -8.06 24.59
C GLU A 260 -8.20 -7.21 23.36
N ASP A 261 -7.42 -7.30 22.28
CA ASP A 261 -7.66 -6.56 21.04
C ASP A 261 -8.31 -7.51 20.01
N GLU A 262 -9.54 -7.22 19.59
CA GLU A 262 -10.18 -8.03 18.55
C GLU A 262 -9.70 -7.58 17.16
N LEU A 263 -9.12 -8.50 16.39
CA LEU A 263 -8.76 -8.26 14.99
C LEU A 263 -9.98 -8.43 14.10
N GLN A 264 -10.27 -7.44 13.27
CA GLN A 264 -11.32 -7.49 12.26
C GLN A 264 -10.72 -7.42 10.85
N ILE A 265 -11.00 -8.43 10.03
CA ILE A 265 -10.64 -8.44 8.61
C ILE A 265 -11.89 -8.16 7.78
N ILE A 266 -11.86 -7.07 7.01
CA ILE A 266 -12.95 -6.66 6.14
C ILE A 266 -12.48 -6.77 4.69
N TYR A 267 -13.32 -7.35 3.83
CA TYR A 267 -13.11 -7.38 2.39
C TYR A 267 -14.16 -6.48 1.74
N LYS A 268 -13.73 -5.56 0.87
CA LYS A 268 -14.62 -4.60 0.23
C LYS A 268 -14.35 -4.47 -1.27
N LYS A 269 -15.44 -4.39 -2.03
CA LYS A 269 -15.41 -3.97 -3.43
C LYS A 269 -15.63 -2.46 -3.51
N LEU A 270 -14.54 -1.72 -3.69
CA LEU A 270 -14.56 -0.25 -3.81
C LEU A 270 -14.61 0.23 -5.27
N SER A 271 -14.10 -0.58 -6.20
CA SER A 271 -13.93 -0.21 -7.61
C SER A 271 -15.25 -0.06 -8.40
N ASP A 272 -16.34 -0.66 -7.93
CA ASP A 272 -17.65 -0.64 -8.60
C ASP A 272 -18.58 0.49 -8.12
N SER A 273 -18.17 1.26 -7.10
CA SER A 273 -19.00 2.35 -6.60
C SER A 273 -18.83 3.60 -7.47
N GLU A 274 -19.86 3.97 -8.24
CA GLU A 274 -19.94 5.27 -8.93
C GLU A 274 -19.84 6.45 -7.95
N LYS A 275 -20.07 6.22 -6.65
CA LYS A 275 -19.97 7.22 -5.58
C LYS A 275 -18.58 7.29 -4.95
N ALA A 276 -17.72 6.31 -5.20
CA ALA A 276 -16.37 6.29 -4.63
C ALA A 276 -15.44 7.21 -5.40
N GLU A 277 -15.67 8.52 -5.30
CA GLU A 277 -14.64 9.50 -5.59
C GLU A 277 -13.61 9.45 -4.47
N ILE A 278 -12.59 8.60 -4.63
CA ILE A 278 -11.42 8.66 -3.74
C ILE A 278 -10.79 10.04 -3.97
N PRO A 279 -10.83 10.94 -2.98
CA PRO A 279 -10.40 12.30 -3.17
C PRO A 279 -8.91 12.29 -3.53
N THR A 280 -8.57 12.99 -4.60
CA THR A 280 -7.16 13.30 -4.85
C THR A 280 -6.71 14.19 -3.70
N PRO A 281 -5.54 13.96 -3.09
CA PRO A 281 -5.04 14.86 -2.06
C PRO A 281 -4.98 16.28 -2.63
N VAL A 282 -5.85 17.15 -2.11
CA VAL A 282 -5.88 18.54 -2.51
C VAL A 282 -4.74 19.21 -1.77
N ALA A 283 -3.69 19.54 -2.51
CA ALA A 283 -2.70 20.44 -1.98
C ALA A 283 -3.36 21.82 -1.84
N GLY A 284 -3.57 22.24 -0.59
CA GLY A 284 -4.25 23.49 -0.27
C GLY A 284 -3.28 24.50 0.33
N ASP A 285 -3.64 25.79 0.28
CA ASP A 285 -2.97 26.81 1.08
C ASP A 285 -3.43 26.61 2.54
N ILE A 286 -2.80 25.64 3.21
CA ILE A 286 -3.08 25.28 4.61
C ILE A 286 -2.66 26.43 5.54
N PHE A 287 -1.74 27.26 5.06
CA PHE A 287 -1.19 28.39 5.79
C PHE A 287 -1.74 29.70 5.21
N GLY A 288 -2.13 30.62 6.10
CA GLY A 288 -2.23 32.03 5.71
C GLY A 288 -0.86 32.56 5.24
N ALA A 289 -0.86 33.64 4.45
CA ALA A 289 0.35 34.17 3.81
C ALA A 289 1.51 34.43 4.81
N GLU A 290 1.20 34.96 5.98
CA GLU A 290 2.17 35.25 7.06
C GLU A 290 2.79 33.97 7.64
N LEU A 291 1.95 32.98 7.98
CA LEU A 291 2.41 31.68 8.48
C LEU A 291 3.24 30.93 7.45
N ARG A 292 2.90 31.09 6.18
CA ARG A 292 3.62 30.49 5.07
C ARG A 292 5.01 31.09 4.92
N GLU A 293 5.14 32.41 5.00
CA GLU A 293 6.44 33.10 4.93
C GLU A 293 7.36 32.64 6.07
N LEU A 294 6.82 32.60 7.29
CA LEU A 294 7.54 32.11 8.46
C LEU A 294 7.99 30.65 8.28
N ALA A 295 7.07 29.74 7.91
CA ALA A 295 7.39 28.33 7.72
C ALA A 295 8.38 28.09 6.56
N GLN A 296 8.30 28.86 5.48
CA GLN A 296 9.24 28.77 4.35
C GLN A 296 10.68 29.13 4.74
N GLY A 297 10.86 30.04 5.70
CA GLY A 297 12.17 30.37 6.26
C GLY A 297 12.84 29.17 6.94
N HIS A 298 12.07 28.35 7.65
CA HIS A 298 12.57 27.15 8.33
C HIS A 298 12.63 25.90 7.43
N PHE A 299 11.82 25.84 6.37
CA PHE A 299 11.73 24.70 5.46
C PHE A 299 11.96 25.09 3.99
N PRO A 300 13.15 25.62 3.62
CA PRO A 300 13.40 26.23 2.31
C PRO A 300 13.34 25.24 1.14
N HIS A 301 13.34 23.93 1.41
CA HIS A 301 13.30 22.88 0.40
C HIS A 301 11.92 22.24 0.23
N VAL A 302 10.96 22.58 1.09
CA VAL A 302 9.59 22.07 1.03
C VAL A 302 8.78 22.89 0.05
N ASN A 303 8.06 22.21 -0.84
CA ASN A 303 7.08 22.88 -1.68
C ASN A 303 5.73 22.99 -0.94
N PHE A 304 5.48 24.16 -0.35
CA PHE A 304 4.26 24.44 0.40
C PHE A 304 2.97 24.31 -0.45
N ASN A 305 3.06 24.52 -1.77
CA ASN A 305 1.93 24.30 -2.69
C ASN A 305 1.59 22.82 -2.92
N SER A 306 2.37 21.90 -2.35
CA SER A 306 2.12 20.45 -2.41
C SER A 306 1.84 19.84 -1.04
N LEU A 307 1.57 20.66 -0.02
CA LEU A 307 1.26 20.14 1.31
C LEU A 307 -0.19 19.65 1.41
N SER A 308 -0.37 18.53 2.08
CA SER A 308 -1.65 17.97 2.50
C SER A 308 -1.65 17.81 4.01
N VAL A 309 -2.81 18.00 4.64
CA VAL A 309 -3.03 17.69 6.06
C VAL A 309 -3.76 16.36 6.16
N GLY A 310 -3.25 15.47 7.00
CA GLY A 310 -3.96 14.28 7.47
C GLY A 310 -4.21 14.35 8.98
N CYS A 311 -5.17 13.59 9.47
CA CYS A 311 -5.38 13.38 10.91
C CYS A 311 -4.97 11.96 11.29
N GLU A 312 -4.03 11.81 12.20
CA GLU A 312 -3.84 10.55 12.93
C GLU A 312 -4.69 10.55 14.20
N THR A 313 -5.30 9.40 14.49
CA THR A 313 -6.08 9.19 15.71
C THR A 313 -5.15 9.10 16.91
N ARG A 314 -5.33 9.97 17.92
CA ARG A 314 -4.69 9.81 19.24
C ARG A 314 -5.54 8.94 20.17
N MET A 315 -4.88 8.33 21.15
CA MET A 315 -5.58 7.81 22.34
C MET A 315 -6.45 8.93 22.93
N GLY A 316 -7.77 8.71 22.97
CA GLY A 316 -8.76 9.70 23.41
C GLY A 316 -9.53 10.44 22.30
N GLY A 317 -9.36 10.07 21.02
CA GLY A 317 -10.22 10.51 19.92
C GLY A 317 -9.89 11.89 19.32
N GLY A 318 -8.71 12.46 19.63
CA GLY A 318 -8.25 13.72 19.04
C GLY A 318 -7.53 13.52 17.70
N CYS A 319 -7.63 14.50 16.79
CA CYS A 319 -6.83 14.56 15.57
C CYS A 319 -5.41 15.11 15.88
N ASP A 320 -4.40 14.30 15.60
CA ASP A 320 -3.01 14.77 15.45
C ASP A 320 -2.76 15.13 13.98
N GLN A 321 -2.62 16.41 13.68
CA GLN A 321 -2.42 16.85 12.30
C GLN A 321 -1.03 16.48 11.82
N ILE A 322 -0.95 15.75 10.71
CA ILE A 322 0.30 15.45 10.01
C ILE A 322 0.33 16.23 8.70
N LEU A 323 1.39 17.01 8.53
CA LEU A 323 1.67 17.74 7.30
C LEU A 323 2.55 16.89 6.40
N THR A 324 2.07 16.65 5.18
CA THR A 324 2.82 15.86 4.21
C THR A 324 2.98 16.53 2.86
N GLU A 325 4.19 16.49 2.32
CA GLU A 325 4.47 16.87 0.94
C GLU A 325 4.01 15.74 -0.01
N VAL A 326 3.02 16.07 -0.84
CA VAL A 326 2.48 15.20 -1.88
C VAL A 326 3.38 15.26 -3.09
N HIS A 327 4.05 14.16 -3.40
CA HIS A 327 4.76 14.03 -4.68
C HIS A 327 3.87 13.34 -5.71
N ARG A 328 3.97 13.80 -6.96
CA ARG A 328 3.22 13.24 -8.09
C ARG A 328 4.18 12.53 -9.04
N ALA A 329 3.86 11.31 -9.42
CA ALA A 329 4.56 10.58 -10.47
C ALA A 329 3.57 10.15 -11.55
N GLY A 330 3.78 10.59 -12.79
CA GLY A 330 3.03 10.06 -13.92
C GLY A 330 3.36 8.58 -14.13
N VAL A 331 2.37 7.77 -14.42
CA VAL A 331 2.55 6.37 -14.82
C VAL A 331 2.58 6.32 -16.34
N ARG A 332 3.62 5.71 -16.90
CA ARG A 332 3.83 5.60 -18.35
C ARG A 332 4.14 4.17 -18.74
N ILE A 333 3.83 3.81 -19.97
CA ILE A 333 4.18 2.50 -20.52
C ILE A 333 5.57 2.57 -21.14
N TYR A 334 6.48 1.74 -20.67
CA TYR A 334 7.78 1.59 -21.31
C TYR A 334 7.64 0.76 -22.59
N SER A 335 7.79 1.41 -23.74
CA SER A 335 7.53 0.84 -25.07
C SER A 335 8.26 -0.48 -25.33
N ARG A 336 9.44 -0.69 -24.73
CA ARG A 336 10.22 -1.91 -24.92
C ARG A 336 9.61 -3.14 -24.25
N THR A 337 9.01 -2.99 -23.07
CA THR A 337 8.50 -4.11 -22.27
C THR A 337 6.98 -4.16 -22.20
N GLY A 338 6.33 -3.04 -22.50
CA GLY A 338 4.92 -2.77 -22.25
C GLY A 338 4.57 -2.62 -20.77
N ARG A 339 5.58 -2.56 -19.88
CA ARG A 339 5.35 -2.41 -18.44
C ARG A 339 5.21 -0.95 -18.04
N GLY A 340 4.46 -0.71 -16.96
CA GLY A 340 4.40 0.58 -16.30
C GLY A 340 5.74 1.01 -15.70
N ILE A 341 6.04 2.30 -15.78
CA ILE A 341 7.15 2.99 -15.14
C ILE A 341 6.66 4.31 -14.53
N LEU A 342 7.36 4.79 -13.50
CA LEU A 342 7.13 6.11 -12.93
C LEU A 342 7.90 7.18 -13.71
N LEU A 343 7.25 8.32 -13.93
CA LEU A 343 7.80 9.54 -14.50
C LEU A 343 7.59 10.69 -13.50
N ALA A 344 8.68 11.09 -12.85
CA ALA A 344 8.68 12.15 -11.84
C ALA A 344 10.04 12.88 -11.85
N PRO A 345 10.19 14.02 -11.14
CA PRO A 345 11.50 14.62 -10.93
C PRO A 345 12.51 13.62 -10.37
N GLN A 346 13.76 13.70 -10.83
CA GLN A 346 14.80 12.73 -10.46
C GLN A 346 14.99 12.62 -8.93
N LYS A 347 14.80 13.72 -8.19
CA LYS A 347 14.86 13.73 -6.72
C LYS A 347 13.84 12.77 -6.08
N VAL A 348 12.65 12.63 -6.67
CA VAL A 348 11.60 11.72 -6.21
C VAL A 348 11.91 10.30 -6.66
N LEU A 349 12.29 10.09 -7.93
CA LEU A 349 12.60 8.75 -8.46
C LEU A 349 13.76 8.07 -7.71
N ARG A 350 14.78 8.82 -7.27
CA ARG A 350 15.90 8.28 -6.47
C ARG A 350 15.49 7.76 -5.08
N ARG A 351 14.28 8.08 -4.62
CA ARG A 351 13.73 7.57 -3.37
C ARG A 351 13.18 6.17 -3.53
N PHE A 352 12.83 5.76 -4.75
CA PHE A 352 12.52 4.36 -5.03
C PHE A 352 13.81 3.55 -5.14
N GLN A 353 13.87 2.45 -4.38
CA GLN A 353 15.04 1.59 -4.33
C GLN A 353 14.60 0.16 -4.61
N SER A 354 15.20 -0.47 -5.61
CA SER A 354 14.95 -1.88 -5.92
C SER A 354 15.39 -2.77 -4.76
N LEU A 355 14.64 -3.86 -4.57
CA LEU A 355 14.93 -4.88 -3.56
C LEU A 355 16.11 -5.78 -3.92
#